data_AF-A0A2V9TNF5-F1
#
_entry.id   AF-A0A2V9TNF5-F1
#
_cell.length_a   1.000
_cell.length_b   1.000
_cell.length_c   1.000
_cell.angle_alpha   90.00
_cell.angle_beta   90.00
_cell.angle_gamma   90.00
#
_symmetry.space_group_name_H-M   'P 1'
#
loop_
_entity.id
_entity.type
_entity.pdbx_description
1 polymer ?
#
loop_
_entity_poly.entity_id
_entity_poly.type
_entity_poly.pdbx_seq_one_letter_code
_entity_poly.pdbx_strand_id
1 'polypeptide(L)' 'MKDAVGTGTDRKYVLTGRGNIPIQRQINSLRSSGYQGFYCFEWEKVWHPDLTDPEIAIADYARVVGGYLRQRA' A
#
# COMPACT_ATOMS: atom_id res chain seq x y z
N MET A 1 -4.75 -1.31 -3.28
CA MET A 1 -4.08 -0.79 -2.06
C MET A 1 -3.09 0.26 -2.51
N LYS A 2 -3.18 1.44 -1.93
CA LYS A 2 -2.31 2.59 -2.13
C LYS A 2 -2.13 3.28 -0.78
N ASP A 3 -0.95 3.84 -0.54
CA ASP A 3 -0.70 4.62 0.68
C ASP A 3 -0.77 6.11 0.37
N ALA A 4 -1.18 6.91 1.36
CA ALA A 4 -1.41 8.33 1.18
C ALA A 4 -1.22 9.09 2.49
N VAL A 5 -0.80 10.34 2.38
CA VAL A 5 -0.93 11.35 3.44
C VAL A 5 -2.09 12.29 3.12
N GLY A 6 -2.59 13.00 4.12
CA GLY A 6 -3.69 13.96 3.96
C GLY A 6 -5.08 13.32 3.98
N THR A 7 -6.11 14.16 3.90
CA THR A 7 -7.52 13.80 4.05
C THR A 7 -8.36 14.36 2.91
N GLY A 8 -9.40 13.62 2.49
CA GLY A 8 -10.30 14.08 1.43
C GLY A 8 -9.58 14.30 0.10
N THR A 9 -9.78 15.48 -0.49
CA THR A 9 -9.23 15.90 -1.79
C THR A 9 -7.74 16.22 -1.74
N ASP A 10 -7.18 16.53 -0.57
CA ASP A 10 -5.77 16.91 -0.40
C ASP A 10 -4.85 15.68 -0.24
N ARG A 11 -5.36 14.50 -0.60
CA ARG A 11 -4.59 13.26 -0.51
C ARG A 11 -3.43 13.29 -1.49
N LYS A 12 -2.24 13.05 -0.96
CA LYS A 12 -1.04 12.82 -1.77
C LYS A 12 -0.61 11.37 -1.62
N TYR A 13 -0.56 10.66 -2.75
CA TYR A 13 -0.08 9.28 -2.76
C TYR A 13 1.43 9.24 -2.53
N VAL A 14 1.83 8.29 -1.69
CA VAL A 14 3.22 8.09 -1.28
C VAL A 14 3.53 6.60 -1.35
N LEU A 15 4.83 6.29 -1.37
CA LEU A 15 5.29 4.92 -1.32
C LEU A 15 4.80 4.21 -0.05
N THR A 16 4.62 2.89 -0.14
CA THR A 16 3.93 2.10 0.90
C THR A 16 4.67 2.18 2.24
N GLY A 17 3.92 2.39 3.32
CA GLY A 17 4.47 2.53 4.68
C GLY A 17 5.00 3.92 5.01
N ARG A 18 4.88 4.88 4.09
CA ARG A 18 5.26 6.29 4.31
C ARG A 18 4.05 7.21 4.44
N GLY A 19 2.83 6.69 4.32
CA GLY A 19 1.60 7.44 4.49
C GLY A 19 0.94 7.24 5.85
N ASN A 20 -0.31 7.68 5.95
CA ASN A 20 -1.14 7.56 7.15
C ASN A 20 -2.24 6.50 7.01
N ILE A 21 -2.29 5.77 5.89
CA ILE A 21 -3.24 4.69 5.73
C ILE A 21 -2.78 3.49 6.57
N PRO A 22 -3.64 2.89 7.42
CA PRO A 22 -3.24 1.82 8.32
C PRO A 22 -3.14 0.46 7.60
N ILE A 23 -2.27 0.36 6.59
CA ILE A 23 -2.16 -0.80 5.67
C ILE A 23 -1.83 -2.09 6.44
N GLN A 24 -0.89 -2.05 7.39
CA GLN A 24 -0.56 -3.24 8.17
C GLN A 24 -1.76 -3.74 8.98
N ARG A 25 -2.54 -2.83 9.57
CA ARG A 25 -3.76 -3.19 10.30
C ARG A 25 -4.80 -3.81 9.36
N GLN A 26 -4.99 -3.25 8.17
CA GLN A 26 -5.91 -3.79 7.16
C GLN A 26 -5.51 -5.23 6.75
N ILE A 27 -4.22 -5.47 6.50
CA ILE A 27 -3.68 -6.80 6.21
C ILE A 27 -3.94 -7.75 7.37
N ASN A 28 -3.63 -7.35 8.60
CA ASN A 28 -3.84 -8.19 9.78
C ASN A 28 -5.32 -8.54 9.98
N SER A 29 -6.23 -7.57 9.78
CA SER A 29 -7.67 -7.81 9.84
C SER A 29 -8.12 -8.84 8.78
N LEU A 30 -7.68 -8.69 7.52
CA LEU A 30 -8.00 -9.65 6.46
C LEU A 30 -7.44 -11.05 6.75
N ARG A 31 -6.19 -11.15 7.23
CA ARG A 31 -5.61 -12.44 7.65
C ARG A 31 -6.40 -13.08 8.78
N SER A 32 -6.80 -12.31 9.79
CA SER A 32 -7.55 -12.81 10.95
C SER A 32 -8.93 -13.34 10.60
N SER A 33 -9.55 -12.86 9.52
CA SER A 33 -10.83 -13.38 9.01
C SER A 33 -10.68 -14.55 8.04
N GLY A 34 -9.45 -15.04 7.81
CA GLY A 34 -9.19 -16.14 6.88
C GLY A 34 -9.27 -15.74 5.40
N TYR A 35 -9.09 -14.47 5.06
CA TYR A 35 -9.09 -14.01 3.67
C TYR A 35 -7.98 -14.68 2.85
N GLN A 36 -8.35 -15.35 1.76
CA GLN A 36 -7.44 -16.07 0.86
C GLN A 36 -7.26 -15.40 -0.52
N GLY A 37 -7.82 -14.20 -0.69
CA GLY A 37 -7.74 -13.47 -1.95
C GLY A 37 -6.44 -12.64 -2.08
N PHE A 38 -6.46 -11.71 -3.03
CA PHE A 38 -5.29 -10.93 -3.40
C PHE A 38 -5.22 -9.57 -2.69
N TYR A 39 -3.99 -9.16 -2.38
CA TYR A 39 -3.65 -7.82 -1.95
C TYR A 39 -3.18 -7.01 -3.17
N CYS A 40 -4.12 -6.37 -3.87
CA CYS A 40 -3.82 -5.67 -5.12
C CYS A 40 -3.13 -4.33 -4.85
N PHE A 41 -1.98 -4.08 -5.48
CA PHE A 41 -1.34 -2.76 -5.51
C PHE A 41 -1.97 -1.91 -6.62
N GLU A 42 -2.13 -0.61 -6.38
CA GLU A 42 -2.69 0.31 -7.36
C GLU A 42 -1.82 1.56 -7.43
N TRP A 43 -1.29 1.86 -8.62
CA TRP A 43 -0.37 2.96 -8.86
C TRP A 43 -0.58 3.55 -10.25
N GLU A 44 -1.30 4.67 -10.30
CA GLU A 44 -1.86 5.23 -11.52
C GLU A 44 -0.93 6.29 -12.14
N LYS A 45 0.33 5.95 -12.38
CA LYS A 45 1.38 6.87 -12.86
C LYS A 45 1.01 7.65 -14.13
N VAL A 46 0.27 7.03 -15.06
CA VAL A 46 -0.21 7.69 -16.28
C VAL A 46 -1.13 8.88 -15.97
N TRP A 47 -1.96 8.74 -14.93
CA TRP A 47 -2.95 9.74 -14.52
C TRP A 47 -2.38 10.73 -13.50
N HIS A 48 -1.30 10.35 -12.81
CA HIS A 48 -0.61 11.16 -11.81
C HIS A 48 0.90 11.21 -12.12
N PRO A 49 1.34 12.13 -13.00
CA PRO A 49 2.74 12.20 -13.45
C PRO A 49 3.76 12.41 -12.32
N ASP A 50 3.33 13.06 -11.23
CA ASP A 50 4.16 13.37 -10.05
C ASP A 50 4.46 12.15 -9.17
N LEU A 51 3.79 11.01 -9.40
CA LEU A 51 4.06 9.80 -8.65
C LEU A 51 5.47 9.28 -8.95
N THR A 52 6.08 8.65 -7.96
CA THR A 52 7.33 7.91 -8.18
C THR A 52 7.14 6.87 -9.28
N ASP A 53 8.19 6.64 -10.08
CA ASP A 53 8.15 5.69 -11.18
C ASP A 53 7.77 4.27 -10.73
N PRO A 54 7.04 3.52 -11.57
CA PRO A 54 6.44 2.25 -11.17
C PRO A 54 7.48 1.20 -10.77
N GLU A 55 8.67 1.22 -11.34
CA GLU A 55 9.78 0.31 -11.01
C GLU A 55 10.21 0.45 -9.55
N ILE A 56 10.13 1.66 -9.00
CA ILE A 56 10.41 1.93 -7.59
C ILE A 56 9.18 1.59 -6.74
N ALA A 57 8.00 2.03 -7.17
CA ALA A 57 6.78 1.89 -6.38
C ALA A 57 6.36 0.42 -6.19
N ILE A 58 6.45 -0.39 -7.24
CA ILE A 58 6.12 -1.83 -7.21
C ILE A 58 7.11 -2.58 -6.31
N ALA A 59 8.41 -2.31 -6.46
CA ALA A 59 9.44 -2.97 -5.64
C ALA A 59 9.31 -2.61 -4.16
N ASP A 60 9.03 -1.33 -3.85
CA ASP A 60 8.82 -0.86 -2.49
C ASP A 60 7.54 -1.49 -1.87
N TYR A 61 6.44 -1.56 -2.61
CA TYR A 61 5.21 -2.24 -2.18
C TYR A 61 5.48 -3.71 -1.81
N ALA A 62 6.13 -4.47 -2.70
CA ALA A 62 6.41 -5.88 -2.48
C ALA A 62 7.29 -6.11 -1.24
N ARG A 63 8.29 -5.24 -1.03
CA ARG A 63 9.15 -5.27 0.15
C ARG A 63 8.35 -5.04 1.44
N VAL A 64 7.53 -4.01 1.47
CA VAL A 64 6.79 -3.59 2.68
C VAL A 64 5.65 -4.56 3.01
N VAL A 65 4.77 -4.85 2.06
CA VAL A 65 3.65 -5.78 2.26
C VAL A 65 4.15 -7.20 2.52
N GLY A 66 5.18 -7.65 1.81
CA GLY A 66 5.83 -8.93 2.12
C GLY A 66 6.39 -8.97 3.54
N GLY A 67 6.91 -7.84 4.03
CA GLY A 67 7.33 -7.69 5.43
C GLY A 67 6.18 -7.89 6.41
N TYR A 68 5.03 -7.24 6.18
CA TYR A 68 3.84 -7.38 7.02
C TYR A 68 3.28 -8.82 7.01
N LEU A 69 3.30 -9.49 5.86
CA LEU A 69 2.81 -10.87 5.73
C LEU A 69 3.72 -11.89 6.43
N ARG A 70 5.03 -11.65 6.49
CA ARG A 70 5.99 -12.51 7.20
C ARG A 70 5.98 -12.32 8.71
N GLN A 71 5.50 -11.19 9.20
CA GLN A 71 5.31 -10.98 10.63
C GLN A 71 4.22 -11.94 11.14
N ARG A 72 4.47 -12.53 12.32
CA ARG A 72 3.44 -13.27 13.05
C ARG A 72 2.38 -12.26 13.49
N ALA A 73 1.12 -12.61 13.23
CA ALA A 73 -0.03 -11.82 13.64
C ALA A 73 -0.21 -11.89 15.16
#